data_AF-A0A427TXT7-F1
#
_entry.id   AF-A0A427TXT7-F1
#
_cell.length_a   1.000
_cell.length_b   1.000
_cell.length_c   1.000
_cell.angle_alpha   90.00
_cell.angle_beta   90.00
_cell.angle_gamma   90.00
#
_symmetry.space_group_name_H-M   'P 1'
#
loop_
_entity.id
_entity.type
_entity.pdbx_description
1 polymer ?
#
loop_
_entity_poly.entity_id
_entity_poly.type
_entity_poly.pdbx_seq_one_letter_code
_entity_poly.pdbx_strand_id
1 'polypeptide(L)' 'MTKVKMSKEELFEQIKNSDGNLKISSVSSVEEGEEVIALAKHLEHDGKIVLLEYCLDKKPLSVSLKTKIPD' A
#
# COMPACT_ATOMS: atom_id res chain seq x y z
N MET A 1 19.30 12.98 -1.92
CA MET A 1 18.49 11.86 -2.46
C MET A 1 17.03 12.18 -2.19
N THR A 2 16.28 12.56 -3.22
CA THR A 2 14.87 12.92 -3.08
C THR A 2 14.09 11.61 -2.95
N LYS A 3 13.54 11.37 -1.77
CA LYS A 3 12.73 10.19 -1.49
C LYS A 3 11.43 10.31 -2.28
N VAL A 4 11.26 9.46 -3.29
CA VAL A 4 10.09 9.53 -4.18
C VAL A 4 8.87 9.18 -3.36
N LYS A 5 7.97 10.16 -3.19
CA LYS A 5 6.69 9.97 -2.52
C LYS A 5 5.86 9.02 -3.39
N MET A 6 5.57 7.82 -2.88
CA MET A 6 4.89 6.76 -3.63
C MET A 6 3.52 7.24 -4.10
N SER A 7 3.25 7.16 -5.40
CA SER A 7 1.99 7.61 -5.98
C SER A 7 0.89 6.53 -5.91
N LYS A 8 -0.37 6.95 -6.02
CA LYS A 8 -1.54 6.03 -6.05
C LYS A 8 -1.44 5.01 -7.19
N GLU A 9 -0.95 5.44 -8.34
CA GLU A 9 -0.78 4.60 -9.53
C GLU A 9 0.35 3.57 -9.32
N GLU A 10 1.49 4.00 -8.79
CA GLU A 10 2.59 3.09 -8.45
C GLU A 10 2.16 2.05 -7.40
N LEU A 11 1.40 2.46 -6.38
CA LEU A 11 0.84 1.53 -5.40
C LEU A 11 -0.07 0.49 -6.05
N PHE A 12 -0.94 0.93 -6.96
CA PHE A 12 -1.84 0.03 -7.66
C PHE A 12 -1.07 -0.97 -8.54
N GLU A 13 -0.04 -0.50 -9.27
CA GLU A 13 0.81 -1.40 -10.06
C GLU A 13 1.55 -2.41 -9.19
N GLN A 14 2.09 -1.99 -8.04
CA GLN A 14 2.74 -2.91 -7.09
C GLN A 14 1.77 -3.94 -6.53
N ILE A 15 0.53 -3.53 -6.22
CA ILE A 15 -0.54 -4.42 -5.78
C ILE A 15 -0.85 -5.47 -6.86
N LYS A 16 -1.01 -5.05 -8.13
CA LYS A 16 -1.26 -5.97 -9.24
C LYS A 16 -0.11 -6.93 -9.47
N ASN A 17 1.13 -6.44 -9.44
CA ASN A 17 2.33 -7.26 -9.62
C ASN A 17 2.55 -8.26 -8.47
N SER A 18 2.01 -7.96 -7.28
CA SER A 18 2.13 -8.83 -6.10
C SER A 18 0.90 -9.73 -5.88
N ASP A 19 0.03 -9.86 -6.88
CA ASP A 19 -1.22 -10.63 -6.81
C ASP A 19 -2.08 -10.26 -5.58
N GLY A 20 -2.10 -8.97 -5.26
CA GLY A 20 -2.84 -8.45 -4.12
C GLY A 20 -2.14 -8.55 -2.77
N ASN A 21 -1.00 -9.25 -2.64
CA ASN A 21 -0.27 -9.39 -1.39
C ASN A 21 1.04 -8.58 -1.41
N LEU A 22 0.95 -7.31 -1.00
CA LEU A 22 2.06 -6.36 -1.08
C LEU A 22 2.65 -6.09 0.30
N LYS A 23 3.98 -6.21 0.43
CA LYS A 23 4.72 -5.79 1.63
C LYS A 23 5.76 -4.72 1.30
N ILE A 24 5.54 -3.51 1.78
CA ILE A 24 6.42 -2.35 1.62
C ILE A 24 7.26 -2.21 2.88
N SER A 25 8.51 -2.66 2.81
CA SER A 25 9.47 -2.55 3.94
C SER A 25 10.35 -1.29 3.87
N SER A 26 10.15 -0.45 2.86
CA SER A 26 10.95 0.76 2.59
C SER A 26 10.38 2.04 3.20
N VAL A 27 9.33 1.94 4.03
CA VAL A 27 8.77 3.11 4.71
C VAL A 27 9.76 3.63 5.75
N SER A 28 10.03 4.94 5.77
CA SER A 28 11.01 5.52 6.73
C SER A 28 10.39 6.27 7.89
N SER A 29 9.07 6.46 7.89
CA SER A 29 8.32 7.03 9.01
C SER A 29 6.93 6.41 9.11
N VAL A 30 6.36 6.41 10.32
CA VAL A 30 4.98 5.97 10.56
C VAL A 30 4.01 6.72 9.65
N GLU A 31 4.17 8.04 9.52
CA GLU A 31 3.37 8.90 8.63
C GLU A 31 3.38 8.40 7.18
N GLU A 32 4.55 8.04 6.64
CA GLU A 32 4.65 7.53 5.28
C GLU A 32 3.92 6.18 5.13
N GLY A 33 3.97 5.34 6.17
CA GLY A 33 3.20 4.10 6.20
C GLY A 33 1.69 4.34 6.27
N GLU A 34 1.24 5.33 7.02
CA GLU A 34 -0.17 5.75 7.07
C GLU A 34 -0.62 6.35 5.73
N GLU A 35 0.23 7.11 5.04
CA GLU A 35 -0.04 7.61 3.70
C GLU A 35 -0.26 6.47 2.70
N VAL A 36 0.57 5.43 2.73
CA VAL A 36 0.40 4.23 1.87
C VAL A 36 -0.94 3.54 2.15
N ILE A 37 -1.32 3.38 3.41
CA ILE A 37 -2.60 2.78 3.80
C ILE A 37 -3.76 3.67 3.31
N ALA A 38 -3.64 5.00 3.44
CA ALA A 38 -4.64 5.94 2.96
C ALA A 38 -4.80 5.87 1.42
N LEU A 39 -3.70 5.71 0.68
CA LEU A 39 -3.74 5.50 -0.77
C LEU A 39 -4.45 4.19 -1.13
N ALA A 40 -4.19 3.11 -0.40
CA ALA A 40 -4.88 1.81 -0.59
C ALA A 40 -6.38 1.93 -0.37
N LYS A 41 -6.81 2.62 0.71
CA LYS A 41 -8.23 2.91 0.96
C LYS A 41 -8.87 3.76 -0.14
N HIS A 42 -8.11 4.70 -0.70
CA HIS A 42 -8.58 5.48 -1.85
C HIS A 42 -8.79 4.58 -3.08
N LEU A 43 -7.86 3.67 -3.37
CA LEU A 43 -8.01 2.71 -4.47
C LEU A 43 -9.23 1.79 -4.28
N GLU A 44 -9.52 1.40 -3.04
CA GLU A 44 -10.72 0.66 -2.69
C GLU A 44 -12.00 1.47 -2.92
N HIS A 45 -12.02 2.72 -2.48
CA HIS A 45 -13.16 3.61 -2.71
C HIS A 45 -13.43 3.87 -4.20
N ASP A 46 -12.37 3.96 -5.02
CA ASP A 46 -12.49 4.04 -6.48
C ASP A 46 -12.89 2.71 -7.15
N GLY A 47 -13.06 1.62 -6.39
CA GLY A 47 -13.41 0.30 -6.92
C GLY A 47 -12.29 -0.35 -7.73
N LYS A 48 -11.04 0.08 -7.59
CA LYS A 48 -9.89 -0.52 -8.29
C LYS A 48 -9.37 -1.79 -7.61
N ILE A 49 -9.51 -1.86 -6.29
CA ILE A 49 -9.12 -2.98 -5.45
C ILE A 49 -10.20 -3.21 -4.37
N VAL A 50 -10.14 -4.33 -3.69
CA VAL A 50 -10.80 -4.58 -2.41
C VAL A 50 -9.71 -4.76 -1.36
N LEU A 51 -9.72 -3.95 -0.29
CA LEU A 51 -8.72 -4.02 0.77
C LEU A 51 -9.18 -5.03 1.83
N LEU A 52 -8.53 -6.19 1.88
CA LEU A 52 -8.90 -7.28 2.79
C LEU A 52 -8.25 -7.10 4.17
N GLU A 53 -6.98 -6.72 4.19
CA GLU A 53 -6.22 -6.53 5.42
C GLU A 53 -5.11 -5.51 5.20
N TYR A 54 -4.77 -4.75 6.24
CA TYR A 54 -3.59 -3.90 6.25
C TYR A 54 -2.94 -3.88 7.63
N CYS A 55 -1.61 -3.79 7.68
CA CYS A 55 -0.86 -3.69 8.92
C CYS A 55 0.32 -2.73 8.77
N LEU A 56 0.49 -1.81 9.72
CA LEU A 56 1.70 -1.02 9.88
C LEU A 56 2.55 -1.65 10.99
N ASP A 57 3.53 -2.44 10.58
CA ASP A 57 4.52 -2.98 11.49
C ASP A 57 5.52 -1.89 11.86
N LYS A 58 5.95 -1.84 13.12
CA LYS A 58 6.84 -0.80 13.65
C LYS A 58 8.27 -1.30 13.84
N LYS A 59 8.54 -2.61 13.75
CA LYS A 59 9.88 -3.21 13.98
C LYS A 59 10.10 -4.49 13.14
N PRO A 60 10.64 -4.38 11.90
CA PRO A 60 11.02 -3.16 11.18
C PRO A 60 9.79 -2.39 10.69
N LEU A 61 9.93 -1.07 10.50
CA LEU A 61 8.85 -0.25 9.98
C LEU A 61 8.47 -0.73 8.58
N SER A 62 7.26 -1.28 8.42
CA SER A 62 6.79 -1.83 7.16
C SER A 62 5.26 -1.78 7.06
N VAL A 63 4.75 -1.66 5.84
CA VAL A 63 3.32 -1.74 5.55
C VAL A 63 3.05 -3.04 4.82
N SER A 64 2.14 -3.84 5.34
CA SER A 64 1.58 -4.99 4.64
C SER A 64 0.17 -4.67 4.20
N LEU A 65 -0.14 -4.92 2.92
CA LEU A 65 -1.46 -4.76 2.32
C LEU A 65 -1.86 -6.09 1.69
N LYS A 66 -3.03 -6.58 2.07
CA LYS A 66 -3.69 -7.70 1.42
C LYS A 66 -4.93 -7.18 0.72
N THR A 67 -4.99 -7.39 -0.58
CA THR A 67 -5.99 -6.81 -1.46
C THR A 67 -6.43 -7.86 -2.48
N LYS A 68 -7.56 -7.62 -3.13
CA LYS A 68 -8.06 -8.40 -4.25
C LYS A 68 -8.45 -7.45 -5.38
N ILE A 69 -8.24 -7.85 -6.63
CA ILE A 69 -8.80 -7.12 -7.77
C ILE A 69 -10.29 -7.49 -7.89
N PRO A 70 -11.22 -6.52 -7.86
CA PRO A 70 -12.64 -6.79 -8.05
C PRO A 70 -12.88 -7.37 -9.46
N ASP A 71 -13.86 -8.27 -9.54
CA ASP A 71 -14.28 -8.96 -10.77
C ASP A 71 -14.99 -8.00 -11.74
#